data_AF-A0A819CQV5-F1
#
_entry.id   AF-A0A819CQV5-F1
#
_cell.length_a   1.000
_cell.length_b   1.000
_cell.length_c   1.000
_cell.angle_alpha   90.00
_cell.angle_beta   90.00
_cell.angle_gamma   90.00
#
_symmetry.space_group_name_H-M   'P 1'
#
loop_
_entity.id
_entity.type
_entity.pdbx_description
1 polymer ?
#
loop_
_entity_poly.entity_id
_entity_poly.type
_entity_poly.pdbx_seq_one_letter_code
_entity_poly.pdbx_strand_id
1 'polypeptide(L)'
;MTVVFQSCDKDARNQKIILYALLHIGLGIVGLISQTLQSCMFAYSGETLTKRLRSEAFRAILRQEINYFDQARHNTGVLCTRLATEASAVQGASGIRFGFFCQNFVSIGMGIIIGFVFSWQLTLLTIAFLPLMIFGAYLQIRVTAAFESKDKEFIEDAGKV
;
A
#
# COMPACT_ATOMS: atom_id res chain seq x y z
N MET A 1 -14.15 25.86 2.46
CA MET A 1 -15.49 25.56 3.04
C MET A 1 -15.99 26.68 3.98
N THR A 2 -15.11 27.37 4.72
CA THR A 2 -15.47 28.47 5.63
C THR A 2 -16.01 29.74 4.95
N VAL A 3 -15.58 30.05 3.73
CA VAL A 3 -16.04 31.24 2.98
C VAL A 3 -17.53 31.23 2.59
N VAL A 4 -18.16 30.05 2.53
CA VAL A 4 -19.59 29.92 2.17
C VAL A 4 -20.51 30.31 3.34
N PHE A 5 -20.07 30.08 4.58
CA PHE A 5 -20.85 30.42 5.78
C PHE A 5 -20.80 31.92 6.14
N GLN A 6 -19.86 32.67 5.55
CA GLN A 6 -19.69 34.10 5.81
C GLN A 6 -20.56 35.00 4.91
N SER A 7 -21.27 34.40 3.95
CA SER A 7 -22.23 35.10 3.09
C SER A 7 -23.55 35.34 3.84
N CYS A 8 -23.90 36.61 4.05
CA CYS A 8 -25.05 37.05 4.85
C CYS A 8 -26.42 36.72 4.20
N ASP A 9 -26.44 36.32 2.93
CA ASP A 9 -27.64 35.94 2.19
C ASP A 9 -27.91 34.42 2.24
N LYS A 10 -29.12 34.03 2.68
CA LYS A 10 -29.47 32.63 2.96
C LYS A 10 -29.67 31.82 1.67
N ASP A 11 -30.22 32.41 0.62
CA ASP A 11 -30.61 31.70 -0.60
C ASP A 11 -29.40 31.44 -1.50
N ALA A 12 -28.53 32.43 -1.68
CA ALA A 12 -27.27 32.28 -2.42
C ALA A 12 -26.30 31.28 -1.78
N ARG A 13 -26.33 31.16 -0.43
CA ARG A 13 -25.53 30.15 0.30
C ARG A 13 -26.05 28.74 0.03
N ASN A 14 -27.36 28.53 0.09
CA ASN A 14 -27.97 27.21 -0.12
C ASN A 14 -27.69 26.67 -1.53
N GLN A 15 -27.75 27.52 -2.56
CA GLN A 15 -27.40 27.11 -3.93
C GLN A 15 -25.94 26.66 -4.06
N LYS A 16 -24.99 27.38 -3.45
CA LYS A 16 -23.57 26.99 -3.44
C LYS A 16 -23.35 25.67 -2.69
N ILE A 17 -24.01 25.48 -1.55
CA ILE A 17 -23.92 24.23 -0.77
C ILE A 17 -24.44 23.05 -1.59
N ILE A 18 -25.61 23.19 -2.25
CA ILE A 18 -26.17 22.14 -3.10
C ILE A 18 -25.24 21.82 -4.27
N LEU A 19 -24.65 22.85 -4.90
CA LEU A 19 -23.69 22.66 -5.99
C LEU A 19 -22.42 21.89 -5.52
N TYR A 20 -21.82 22.30 -4.40
CA TYR A 20 -20.65 21.59 -3.85
C TYR A 20 -20.98 20.17 -3.40
N ALA A 21 -22.18 19.93 -2.87
CA ALA A 21 -22.65 18.60 -2.50
C ALA A 21 -22.79 17.70 -3.73
N LEU A 22 -23.41 18.20 -4.81
CA LEU A 22 -23.51 17.46 -6.08
C LEU A 22 -22.13 17.16 -6.68
N LEU A 23 -21.20 18.10 -6.63
CA LEU A 23 -19.82 17.89 -7.10
C LEU A 23 -19.09 16.81 -6.30
N HIS A 24 -19.27 16.75 -4.98
CA HIS A 24 -18.66 15.68 -4.17
C HIS A 24 -19.24 14.30 -4.48
N ILE A 25 -20.55 14.22 -4.74
CA ILE A 25 -21.18 12.98 -5.19
C ILE A 25 -20.59 12.53 -6.53
N GLY A 26 -20.44 13.45 -7.49
CA GLY A 26 -19.81 13.18 -8.78
C GLY A 26 -18.36 12.68 -8.64
N LEU A 27 -17.55 13.37 -7.82
CA LEU A 27 -16.18 12.95 -7.51
C LEU A 27 -16.12 11.57 -6.84
N GLY A 28 -17.09 11.26 -5.96
CA GLY A 28 -17.20 9.94 -5.34
C GLY A 28 -17.43 8.83 -6.37
N ILE A 29 -18.37 9.04 -7.31
CA ILE A 29 -18.66 8.07 -8.37
C ILE A 29 -17.44 7.86 -9.27
N VAL A 30 -16.80 8.94 -9.72
CA VAL A 30 -15.59 8.86 -10.54
C VAL A 30 -14.46 8.17 -9.76
N GLY A 31 -14.27 8.53 -8.49
CA GLY A 31 -13.26 7.93 -7.62
C GLY A 31 -13.44 6.43 -7.44
N LEU A 32 -14.68 5.95 -7.24
CA LEU A 32 -14.99 4.53 -7.14
C LEU A 32 -14.64 3.77 -8.42
N ILE A 33 -15.01 4.33 -9.59
CA ILE A 33 -14.72 3.72 -10.88
C ILE A 33 -13.21 3.67 -11.11
N SER A 34 -12.51 4.78 -10.90
CA SER A 34 -11.05 4.87 -11.08
C SER A 34 -10.29 3.93 -10.14
N GLN A 35 -10.67 3.85 -8.86
CA GLN A 35 -10.01 2.97 -7.90
C GLN A 35 -10.25 1.49 -8.24
N THR A 36 -11.47 1.14 -8.65
CA THR A 36 -11.80 -0.24 -9.05
C THR A 36 -11.02 -0.64 -10.30
N LEU A 37 -10.97 0.24 -11.30
CA LEU A 37 -10.21 0.01 -12.53
C LEU A 37 -8.71 -0.14 -12.23
N GLN A 38 -8.14 0.79 -11.45
CA GLN A 38 -6.73 0.73 -11.05
C GLN A 38 -6.40 -0.59 -10.35
N SER A 39 -7.20 -0.97 -9.35
CA SER A 39 -7.00 -2.22 -8.60
C SER A 39 -7.11 -3.45 -9.51
N CYS A 40 -8.07 -3.46 -10.45
CA CYS A 40 -8.23 -4.55 -11.41
C CYS A 40 -7.03 -4.65 -12.37
N MET A 41 -6.56 -3.54 -12.92
CA MET A 41 -5.40 -3.53 -13.82
C MET A 41 -4.12 -3.98 -13.12
N PHE A 42 -3.87 -3.53 -11.89
CA PHE A 42 -2.70 -3.97 -11.12
C PHE A 42 -2.81 -5.42 -10.67
N ALA A 43 -4.01 -5.90 -10.32
CA ALA A 43 -4.24 -7.31 -10.02
C ALA A 43 -3.95 -8.19 -11.24
N TYR A 44 -4.48 -7.81 -12.41
CA TYR A 44 -4.25 -8.50 -13.68
C TYR A 44 -2.76 -8.52 -14.04
N SER A 45 -2.07 -7.38 -13.98
CA SER A 45 -0.63 -7.28 -14.24
C SER A 45 0.18 -8.14 -13.27
N GLY A 46 -0.20 -8.17 -11.98
CA GLY A 46 0.42 -9.01 -10.97
C GLY A 46 0.28 -10.50 -11.28
N GLU A 47 -0.90 -10.94 -11.70
CA GLU A 47 -1.14 -12.32 -12.14
C GLU A 47 -0.30 -12.70 -13.37
N THR A 48 -0.25 -11.83 -14.38
CA THR A 48 0.56 -12.08 -15.59
C THR A 48 2.05 -12.20 -15.23
N LEU A 49 2.56 -11.32 -14.38
CA LEU A 49 3.95 -11.39 -13.91
C LEU A 49 4.22 -12.69 -13.17
N THR A 50 3.30 -13.11 -12.30
CA THR A 50 3.41 -14.35 -11.52
C THR A 50 3.42 -15.58 -12.41
N LYS A 51 2.56 -15.62 -13.44
CA LYS A 51 2.54 -16.69 -14.43
C LYS A 51 3.88 -16.80 -15.18
N ARG A 52 4.46 -15.67 -15.59
CA ARG A 52 5.78 -15.62 -16.24
C ARG A 52 6.89 -16.10 -15.31
N LEU A 53 6.94 -15.61 -14.07
CA LEU A 53 7.92 -16.03 -13.08
C LEU A 53 7.86 -17.53 -12.81
N ARG A 54 6.66 -18.10 -12.66
CA ARG A 54 6.48 -19.56 -12.48
C ARG A 54 7.03 -20.36 -13.66
N SER A 55 6.75 -19.91 -14.88
CA SER A 55 7.22 -20.60 -16.10
C SER A 55 8.74 -20.56 -16.24
N GLU A 56 9.35 -19.39 -16.05
CA GLU A 56 10.81 -19.23 -16.16
C GLU A 56 11.55 -19.96 -15.04
N ALA A 57 11.06 -19.88 -13.80
CA ALA A 57 11.68 -20.59 -12.69
C ALA A 57 11.53 -22.11 -12.80
N PHE A 58 10.39 -22.62 -13.29
CA PHE A 58 10.25 -24.05 -13.59
C PHE A 58 11.23 -24.50 -14.69
N ARG A 59 11.36 -23.70 -15.76
CA ARG A 59 12.33 -23.95 -16.83
C ARG A 59 13.78 -23.92 -16.33
N ALA A 60 14.11 -23.03 -15.39
CA ALA A 60 15.42 -22.98 -14.77
C ALA A 60 15.71 -24.23 -13.92
N ILE A 61 14.72 -24.69 -13.12
CA ILE A 61 14.84 -25.92 -12.33
C ILE A 61 15.10 -27.13 -13.24
N LEU A 62 14.41 -27.25 -14.38
CA LEU A 62 14.60 -28.36 -15.32
C LEU A 62 15.98 -28.40 -15.99
N ARG A 63 16.73 -27.29 -16.00
CA ARG A 63 18.09 -27.22 -16.58
C ARG A 63 19.18 -27.59 -15.58
N GLN A 64 18.83 -27.89 -14.34
CA GLN A 64 19.80 -28.13 -13.29
C GLN A 64 20.30 -29.59 -13.28
N GLU A 65 21.56 -29.79 -12.87
CA GLU A 65 22.19 -31.11 -12.86
C GLU A 65 21.55 -32.06 -11.85
N ILE A 66 21.61 -33.38 -12.11
CA ILE A 66 21.01 -34.42 -11.25
C ILE A 66 21.52 -34.34 -9.80
N ASN A 67 22.80 -33.99 -9.61
CA ASN A 67 23.43 -33.86 -8.30
C ASN A 67 22.83 -32.73 -7.43
N TYR A 68 22.15 -31.76 -8.05
CA TYR A 68 21.43 -30.71 -7.33
C TYR A 68 20.18 -31.24 -6.62
N PHE A 69 19.47 -32.18 -7.24
CA PHE A 69 18.24 -32.75 -6.71
C PHE A 69 18.47 -33.78 -5.59
N ASP A 70 19.70 -34.29 -5.47
CA ASP A 70 20.08 -35.28 -4.45
C ASP A 70 20.24 -34.65 -3.05
N GLN A 71 20.34 -33.32 -2.97
CA GLN A 71 20.36 -32.62 -1.70
C GLN A 71 18.96 -32.61 -1.06
N ALA A 72 18.84 -33.05 0.20
CA ALA A 72 17.59 -33.06 0.95
C ALA A 72 16.84 -31.71 0.98
N ARG A 73 17.57 -30.59 0.84
CA ARG A 73 17.03 -29.22 0.78
C ARG A 73 16.44 -28.83 -0.57
N HIS A 74 16.82 -29.52 -1.65
CA HIS A 74 16.42 -29.27 -3.04
C HIS A 74 15.59 -30.41 -3.62
N ASN A 75 14.96 -31.20 -2.74
CA ASN A 75 14.00 -32.20 -3.17
C ASN A 75 12.88 -31.54 -4.01
N THR A 76 12.40 -32.23 -5.03
CA THR A 76 11.42 -31.74 -6.02
C THR A 76 10.15 -31.20 -5.36
N GLY A 77 9.67 -31.83 -4.28
CA GLY A 77 8.52 -31.35 -3.50
C GLY A 77 8.77 -30.02 -2.78
N VAL A 78 9.97 -29.82 -2.24
CA VAL A 78 10.36 -28.56 -1.57
C VAL A 78 10.52 -27.44 -2.60
N LEU A 79 11.15 -27.71 -3.74
CA LEU A 79 11.29 -26.75 -4.84
C LEU A 79 9.94 -26.34 -5.43
N CYS A 80 9.01 -27.29 -5.62
CA CYS A 80 7.66 -27.00 -6.10
C CYS A 80 6.89 -26.13 -5.10
N THR A 81 7.00 -26.45 -3.81
CA THR A 81 6.36 -25.68 -2.73
C THR A 81 6.94 -24.27 -2.64
N ARG A 82 8.26 -24.12 -2.69
CA ARG A 82 8.95 -22.80 -2.73
C ARG A 82 8.56 -22.01 -3.95
N LEU A 83 8.54 -22.63 -5.13
CA LEU A 83 8.12 -21.97 -6.36
C LEU A 83 6.68 -21.44 -6.25
N ALA A 84 5.78 -22.21 -5.62
CA ALA A 84 4.40 -21.76 -5.40
C ALA A 84 4.30 -20.61 -4.39
N THR A 85 4.97 -20.73 -3.25
CA THR A 85 4.92 -19.73 -2.17
C THR A 85 5.62 -18.42 -2.54
N GLU A 86 6.83 -18.49 -3.08
CA GLU A 86 7.60 -17.30 -3.48
C GLU A 86 6.91 -16.56 -4.65
N ALA A 87 6.40 -17.29 -5.64
CA ALA A 87 5.67 -16.65 -6.75
C ALA A 87 4.39 -15.96 -6.27
N SER A 88 3.63 -16.58 -5.35
CA SER A 88 2.46 -15.96 -4.75
C SER A 88 2.80 -14.76 -3.85
N ALA A 89 3.93 -14.81 -3.13
CA ALA A 89 4.42 -13.67 -2.35
C ALA A 89 4.78 -12.48 -3.26
N VAL A 90 5.45 -12.74 -4.39
CA VAL A 90 5.77 -11.71 -5.39
C VAL A 90 4.51 -11.12 -6.02
N GLN A 91 3.47 -11.92 -6.27
CA GLN A 91 2.16 -11.43 -6.73
C GLN A 91 1.54 -10.45 -5.73
N GLY A 92 1.51 -10.83 -4.46
CA GLY A 92 0.93 -10.02 -3.38
C GLY A 92 1.68 -8.70 -3.18
N ALA A 93 3.01 -8.73 -3.30
CA ALA A 93 3.87 -7.54 -3.20
C ALA A 93 3.79 -6.63 -4.42
N SER A 94 3.74 -7.19 -5.65
CA SER A 94 3.89 -6.41 -6.89
C SER A 94 2.56 -5.93 -7.48
N GLY A 95 1.44 -6.60 -7.19
CA GLY A 95 0.13 -6.22 -7.72
C GLY A 95 -0.50 -5.07 -6.94
N ILE A 96 -1.26 -5.40 -5.90
CA ILE A 96 -2.11 -4.44 -5.18
C ILE A 96 -1.27 -3.47 -4.34
N ARG A 97 -0.19 -3.96 -3.70
CA ARG A 97 0.65 -3.13 -2.82
C ARG A 97 1.39 -2.06 -3.61
N PHE A 98 1.90 -2.39 -4.80
CA PHE A 98 2.56 -1.44 -5.68
C PHE A 98 1.61 -0.34 -6.15
N GLY A 99 0.36 -0.70 -6.50
CA GLY A 99 -0.69 0.26 -6.81
C GLY A 99 -0.92 1.26 -5.67
N PHE A 100 -1.01 0.75 -4.43
CA PHE A 100 -1.12 1.60 -3.24
C PHE A 100 0.10 2.51 -3.04
N PHE A 101 1.31 2.00 -3.23
CA PHE A 101 2.52 2.84 -3.15
C PHE A 101 2.47 3.98 -4.17
N CYS A 102 2.22 3.69 -5.43
CA CYS A 102 2.09 4.70 -6.48
C CYS A 102 1.01 5.74 -6.15
N GLN A 103 -0.15 5.29 -5.67
CA GLN A 103 -1.24 6.18 -5.24
C GLN A 103 -0.79 7.12 -4.12
N ASN A 104 -0.09 6.61 -3.11
CA ASN A 104 0.42 7.44 -2.00
C ASN A 104 1.48 8.43 -2.48
N PHE A 105 2.40 8.01 -3.35
CA PHE A 105 3.40 8.92 -3.93
C PHE A 105 2.76 10.06 -4.71
N VAL A 106 1.77 9.75 -5.55
CA VAL A 106 1.04 10.76 -6.33
C VAL A 106 0.24 11.68 -5.41
N SER A 107 -0.42 11.13 -4.38
CA SER A 107 -1.19 11.90 -3.41
C SER A 107 -0.31 12.89 -2.62
N ILE A 108 0.84 12.42 -2.13
CA ILE A 108 1.82 13.26 -1.43
C ILE A 108 2.35 14.34 -2.37
N GLY A 109 2.75 13.97 -3.59
CA GLY A 109 3.24 14.91 -4.59
C GLY A 109 2.22 16.00 -4.93
N MET A 110 0.98 15.60 -5.23
CA MET A 110 -0.10 16.54 -5.54
C MET A 110 -0.45 17.42 -4.34
N GLY A 111 -0.47 16.88 -3.12
CA GLY A 111 -0.67 17.65 -1.90
C GLY A 111 0.40 18.71 -1.68
N ILE A 112 1.67 18.37 -1.90
CA ILE A 112 2.79 19.32 -1.82
C ILE A 112 2.65 20.42 -2.89
N ILE A 113 2.35 20.05 -4.14
CA ILE A 113 2.18 21.01 -5.24
C ILE A 113 1.05 22.00 -4.92
N ILE A 114 -0.12 21.51 -4.53
CA ILE A 114 -1.25 22.36 -4.16
C ILE A 114 -0.89 23.26 -2.96
N GLY A 115 -0.20 22.72 -1.95
CA GLY A 115 0.27 23.50 -0.81
C GLY A 115 1.16 24.67 -1.22
N PHE A 116 2.16 24.42 -2.05
CA PHE A 116 3.07 25.45 -2.55
C PHE A 116 2.37 26.54 -3.35
N VAL A 117 1.34 26.20 -4.13
CA VAL A 117 0.56 27.19 -4.91
C VAL A 117 -0.22 28.15 -3.99
N PHE A 118 -0.79 27.65 -2.90
CA PHE A 118 -1.61 28.50 -2.01
C PHE A 118 -0.76 29.27 -0.98
N SER A 119 0.20 28.61 -0.33
CA SER A 119 0.97 29.23 0.76
C SER A 119 2.27 28.47 1.02
N TRP A 120 3.34 28.90 0.35
CA TRP A 120 4.67 28.29 0.49
C TRP A 120 5.21 28.26 1.94
N GLN A 121 4.88 29.26 2.76
CA GLN A 121 5.31 29.33 4.17
C GLN A 121 4.70 28.22 5.03
N LEU A 122 3.40 27.95 4.86
CA LEU A 122 2.71 26.89 5.60
C LEU A 122 3.16 25.51 5.13
N THR A 123 3.42 25.33 3.83
CA THR A 123 3.89 24.06 3.28
C THR A 123 5.31 23.71 3.72
N LEU A 124 6.22 24.70 3.82
CA LEU A 124 7.56 24.44 4.36
C LEU A 124 7.49 24.02 5.83
N LEU A 125 6.61 24.63 6.62
CA LEU A 125 6.40 24.26 8.00
C LEU A 125 5.90 22.81 8.13
N THR A 126 4.92 22.40 7.33
CA THR A 126 4.41 21.01 7.37
C THR A 126 5.45 20.00 6.94
N ILE A 127 6.28 20.31 5.93
CA ILE A 127 7.40 19.47 5.51
C ILE A 127 8.46 19.33 6.62
N ALA A 128 8.70 20.38 7.41
CA ALA A 128 9.63 20.32 8.53
C ALA A 128 9.11 19.41 9.67
N PHE A 129 7.80 19.31 9.87
CA PHE A 129 7.20 18.42 10.87
C PHE A 129 7.08 16.96 10.43
N LEU A 130 7.00 16.69 9.12
CA LEU A 130 6.98 15.34 8.55
C LEU A 130 8.05 14.39 9.11
N PRO A 131 9.36 14.73 9.14
CA PRO A 131 10.38 13.84 9.69
C PRO A 131 10.23 13.58 11.18
N LEU A 132 9.80 14.58 11.96
CA LEU A 132 9.51 14.40 13.39
C LEU A 132 8.37 13.40 13.60
N MET A 133 7.32 13.50 12.78
CA MET A 133 6.18 12.58 12.83
C MET A 133 6.58 11.15 12.42
N ILE A 134 7.39 11.00 11.37
CA ILE A 134 7.92 9.70 10.94
C ILE A 134 8.77 9.07 12.05
N PHE A 135 9.62 9.86 12.70
CA PHE A 135 10.45 9.39 13.81
C PHE A 135 9.61 8.91 14.99
N GLY A 136 8.57 9.67 15.37
CA GLY A 136 7.64 9.26 16.41
C GLY A 136 6.90 7.96 16.06
N ALA A 137 6.40 7.84 14.82
CA ALA A 137 5.75 6.63 14.33
C ALA A 137 6.71 5.43 14.31
N TYR A 138 7.97 5.63 13.91
CA TYR A 138 8.99 4.59 13.91
C TYR A 138 9.25 4.06 15.32
N LEU A 139 9.41 4.94 16.31
CA LEU A 139 9.56 4.54 17.70
C LEU A 139 8.35 3.76 18.20
N GLN A 140 7.14 4.21 17.87
CA GLN A 140 5.91 3.51 18.25
C GLN A 140 5.88 2.08 17.69
N ILE A 141 6.15 1.90 16.38
CA ILE A 141 6.19 0.57 15.75
C ILE A 141 7.24 -0.32 16.42
N ARG A 142 8.42 0.24 16.72
CA ARG A 142 9.51 -0.49 17.39
C ARG A 142 9.13 -0.95 18.79
N VAL A 143 8.45 -0.11 19.54
CA VAL A 143 8.02 -0.38 20.91
C VAL A 143 6.91 -1.44 20.91
N THR A 144 5.89 -1.29 20.06
CA THR A 144 4.82 -2.30 19.93
C THR A 144 5.35 -3.67 19.51
N ALA A 145 6.26 -3.73 18.53
CA ALA A 145 6.87 -4.98 18.10
C ALA A 145 7.69 -5.64 19.22
N ALA A 146 8.36 -4.84 20.07
CA ALA A 146 9.10 -5.35 21.22
C ALA A 146 8.16 -5.92 22.30
N PHE A 147 7.01 -5.29 22.53
CA PHE A 147 5.98 -5.83 23.43
C PHE A 147 5.41 -7.15 22.92
N GLU A 148 5.07 -7.24 21.63
CA GLU A 148 4.57 -8.50 21.03
C GLU A 148 5.57 -9.66 21.15
N SER A 149 6.87 -9.40 20.98
CA SER A 149 7.88 -10.44 21.17
C SER A 149 7.97 -10.92 22.62
N LYS A 150 7.85 -10.00 23.59
CA LYS A 150 7.87 -10.35 25.01
C LYS A 150 6.63 -11.15 25.41
N ASP A 151 5.45 -10.75 24.93
CA ASP A 151 4.19 -11.45 25.24
C ASP A 151 4.21 -12.89 24.71
N LYS A 152 4.77 -13.13 23.52
CA LYS A 152 4.94 -14.48 22.97
C LYS A 152 5.86 -15.34 23.83
N GLU A 153 6.95 -14.76 24.35
CA GLU A 153 7.89 -15.45 25.25
C GLU A 153 7.21 -15.85 26.57
N PHE A 154 6.43 -14.95 27.18
CA PHE A 154 5.65 -15.26 28.40
C PHE A 154 4.58 -16.35 28.16
N ILE A 155 3.93 -16.35 27.00
CA ILE A 155 2.97 -17.40 26.64
C ILE A 155 3.67 -18.76 26.44
N GLU A 156 4.86 -18.77 25.83
CA GLU A 156 5.63 -20.01 25.64
C GLU A 156 6.13 -20.59 26.96
N ASP A 157 6.54 -19.74 27.91
CA ASP A 157 6.97 -20.17 29.24
C ASP A 157 5.80 -20.67 30.09
N ALA A 158 4.64 -20.01 30.02
CA ALA A 158 3.41 -20.46 30.67
C ALA A 158 2.82 -21.76 30.08
N GLY A 159 3.14 -22.09 28.82
CA GLY A 159 2.73 -23.35 28.18
C GLY A 159 3.65 -24.54 28.49
N LYS A 160 4.79 -24.31 29.15
CA LYS A 160 5.76 -25.35 29.54
C LYS A 160 5.53 -25.90 30.95
N VAL A 161 4.60 -25.32 31.73
CA VAL A 161 4.14 -25.80 33.05
C VAL A 161 2.82 -26.56 32.94
#